data_AF-A0A9P3EBD2-F1
#
_entry.id   AF-A0A9P3EBD2-F1
#
_cell.length_a   1.000
_cell.length_b   1.000
_cell.length_c   1.000
_cell.angle_alpha   90.00
_cell.angle_beta   90.00
_cell.angle_gamma   90.00
#
_symmetry.space_group_name_H-M   'P 1'
#
loop_
_entity.id
_entity.type
_entity.pdbx_description
1 polymer ?
#
loop_
_entity_poly.entity_id
_entity_poly.type
_entity_poly.pdbx_seq_one_letter_code
_entity_poly.pdbx_strand_id
1 'polypeptide(L)'
;MDEFCTPESNNSPTWTLLDVIIWKGWPDRWGGGPGYLRRFKDAWLVHNKLYIKAAAAEYSLPIELLAGVCWIEVGGDPNIVDRIGFEVRTFDRLGNVSSVLTNPPAKTSFGWVSIQLRTAAITLGMNPDEMDSSQFRSLANCIEIDVYNIDIAAKHIRMLADYDHFSTIGIEEARIIGARYNRGTSWSLDEIKKDMSYGNFIVNSWRHLNQLMM
;
A
#
# COMPACT_ATOMS: atom_id res chain seq x y z
N MET A 1 18.77 17.31 -4.75
CA MET A 1 18.40 16.77 -3.43
C MET A 1 16.89 16.74 -3.47
N ASP A 2 16.31 15.55 -3.67
CA ASP A 2 14.86 15.42 -3.66
C ASP A 2 14.39 15.72 -2.24
N GLU A 3 13.56 16.75 -2.10
CA GLU A 3 13.15 17.35 -0.84
C GLU A 3 12.31 16.41 0.05
N PHE A 4 11.91 15.25 -0.48
CA PHE A 4 10.91 14.35 0.10
C PHE A 4 11.47 13.10 0.79
N CYS A 5 12.55 12.52 0.29
CA CYS A 5 13.15 11.31 0.88
C CYS A 5 14.60 11.12 0.42
N THR A 6 15.38 10.41 1.22
CA THR A 6 16.70 9.89 0.81
C THR A 6 16.50 8.51 0.18
N PRO A 7 16.80 8.31 -1.11
CA PRO A 7 16.61 7.04 -1.78
C PRO A 7 17.70 6.04 -1.39
N GLU A 8 17.53 5.40 -0.24
CA GLU A 8 18.33 4.23 0.15
C GLU A 8 17.50 2.97 -0.01
N SER A 9 17.90 2.14 -0.98
CA SER A 9 17.30 0.81 -1.19
C SER A 9 17.73 -0.13 -0.08
N ASN A 10 16.78 -0.93 0.41
CA ASN A 10 17.03 -2.02 1.36
C ASN A 10 17.19 -3.39 0.67
N ASN A 11 17.34 -3.42 -0.65
CA ASN A 11 17.49 -4.63 -1.47
C ASN A 11 16.36 -5.67 -1.27
N SER A 12 15.14 -5.22 -1.02
CA SER A 12 13.98 -6.11 -0.93
C SER A 12 13.75 -6.95 -2.19
N PRO A 13 13.12 -8.13 -2.04
CA PRO A 13 12.61 -8.90 -3.16
C PRO A 13 11.67 -8.05 -4.04
N THR A 14 11.88 -8.07 -5.35
CA THR A 14 11.03 -7.33 -6.30
C THR A 14 10.11 -8.30 -7.06
N TRP A 15 8.88 -7.88 -7.32
CA TRP A 15 7.94 -8.63 -8.16
C TRP A 15 8.09 -8.21 -9.61
N THR A 16 8.66 -9.08 -10.43
CA THR A 16 9.01 -8.78 -11.81
C THR A 16 7.95 -9.29 -12.80
N LEU A 17 8.12 -8.95 -14.09
CA LEU A 17 7.28 -9.51 -15.16
C LEU A 17 7.41 -11.05 -15.23
N LEU A 18 8.58 -11.59 -14.95
CA LEU A 18 8.79 -13.03 -14.91
C LEU A 18 7.97 -13.68 -13.80
N ASP A 19 7.89 -13.04 -12.63
CA ASP A 19 7.07 -13.50 -11.50
C ASP A 19 5.58 -13.54 -11.86
N VAL A 20 5.09 -12.54 -12.60
CA VAL A 20 3.71 -12.54 -13.11
C VAL A 20 3.48 -13.70 -14.08
N ILE A 21 4.42 -13.97 -14.98
CA ILE A 21 4.34 -15.09 -15.93
C ILE A 21 4.33 -16.42 -15.19
N ILE A 22 5.18 -16.61 -14.17
CA ILE A 22 5.20 -17.84 -13.37
C ILE A 22 3.90 -17.98 -12.58
N TRP A 23 3.45 -16.90 -11.95
CA TRP A 23 2.22 -16.88 -11.15
C TRP A 23 1.00 -17.23 -11.99
N LYS A 24 0.80 -16.58 -13.14
CA LYS A 24 -0.41 -16.72 -13.96
C LYS A 24 -0.33 -17.80 -15.02
N GLY A 25 0.87 -18.13 -15.49
CA GLY A 25 1.10 -19.02 -16.63
C GLY A 25 1.54 -20.43 -16.24
N TRP A 26 2.20 -20.61 -15.10
CA TRP A 26 2.68 -21.93 -14.69
C TRP A 26 1.64 -22.65 -13.82
N PRO A 27 1.38 -23.96 -14.05
CA PRO A 27 0.52 -24.74 -13.16
C PRO A 27 1.06 -24.78 -11.73
N ASP A 28 0.17 -24.82 -10.74
CA ASP A 28 0.51 -24.92 -9.31
C ASP A 28 1.49 -26.07 -9.00
N ARG A 29 1.29 -27.22 -9.64
CA ARG A 29 2.16 -28.41 -9.49
C ARG A 29 3.60 -28.18 -9.95
N TRP A 30 3.85 -27.14 -10.74
CA TRP A 30 5.17 -26.75 -11.23
C TRP A 30 5.67 -25.48 -10.56
N GLY A 31 5.03 -25.08 -9.46
CA GLY A 31 5.46 -23.95 -8.65
C GLY A 31 4.79 -22.63 -8.97
N GLY A 32 3.87 -22.55 -9.93
CA GLY A 32 3.08 -21.35 -10.21
C GLY A 32 1.88 -21.15 -9.27
N GLY A 33 0.90 -20.36 -9.72
CA GLY A 33 -0.39 -20.20 -9.05
C GLY A 33 -0.34 -19.48 -7.70
N PRO A 34 -1.42 -19.55 -6.90
CA PRO A 34 -1.54 -18.82 -5.64
C PRO A 34 -0.42 -19.10 -4.63
N GLY A 35 0.16 -20.31 -4.67
CA GLY A 35 1.30 -20.68 -3.84
C GLY A 35 2.56 -19.88 -4.16
N TYR A 36 2.80 -19.52 -5.44
CA TYR A 36 3.93 -18.69 -5.84
C TYR A 36 3.84 -17.28 -5.25
N LEU A 37 2.68 -16.63 -5.45
CA LEU A 37 2.42 -15.29 -4.93
C LEU A 37 2.50 -15.25 -3.40
N ARG A 38 1.93 -16.24 -2.71
CA ARG A 38 1.99 -16.36 -1.25
C ARG A 38 3.44 -16.41 -0.75
N ARG A 39 4.29 -17.26 -1.35
CA ARG A 39 5.70 -17.40 -0.96
C ARG A 39 6.48 -16.10 -1.15
N PHE A 40 6.21 -15.38 -2.24
CA PHE A 40 6.84 -14.07 -2.47
C PHE A 40 6.44 -13.05 -1.40
N LYS A 41 5.13 -12.92 -1.12
CA LYS A 41 4.62 -12.03 -0.07
C LYS A 41 5.20 -12.36 1.31
N ASP A 42 5.26 -13.64 1.66
CA ASP A 42 5.87 -14.11 2.91
C ASP A 42 7.37 -13.75 2.98
N ALA A 43 8.12 -14.00 1.90
CA ALA A 43 9.55 -13.69 1.83
C ALA A 43 9.83 -12.17 1.94
N TRP A 44 9.01 -11.36 1.30
CA TRP A 44 9.11 -9.90 1.37
C TRP A 44 8.86 -9.40 2.80
N LEU A 45 7.84 -9.92 3.49
CA LEU A 45 7.59 -9.58 4.90
C LEU A 45 8.79 -9.96 5.79
N VAL A 46 9.32 -11.18 5.62
CA VAL A 46 10.46 -11.66 6.43
C VAL A 46 11.69 -10.79 6.20
N HIS A 47 11.96 -10.39 4.96
CA HIS A 47 13.05 -9.47 4.62
C HIS A 47 12.88 -8.11 5.33
N ASN A 48 11.66 -7.56 5.31
CA ASN A 48 11.35 -6.23 5.82
C ASN A 48 10.97 -6.20 7.31
N LYS A 49 11.03 -7.33 8.02
CA LYS A 49 10.48 -7.47 9.37
C LYS A 49 10.97 -6.44 10.38
N LEU A 50 12.24 -6.00 10.28
CA LEU A 50 12.80 -5.02 11.21
C LEU A 50 12.17 -3.64 11.01
N TYR A 51 11.94 -3.24 9.76
CA TYR A 51 11.28 -1.98 9.42
C TYR A 51 9.80 -2.01 9.81
N ILE A 52 9.13 -3.14 9.57
CA ILE A 52 7.73 -3.34 9.99
C ILE A 52 7.61 -3.27 11.52
N LYS A 53 8.51 -3.92 12.26
CA LYS A 53 8.56 -3.84 13.74
C LYS A 53 8.75 -2.41 14.22
N ALA A 54 9.71 -1.70 13.62
CA ALA A 54 10.03 -0.33 14.00
C ALA A 54 8.84 0.60 13.74
N ALA A 55 8.27 0.58 12.54
CA ALA A 55 7.11 1.40 12.19
C ALA A 55 5.87 1.06 13.03
N ALA A 56 5.58 -0.23 13.24
CA ALA A 56 4.47 -0.62 14.11
C ALA A 56 4.64 -0.09 15.54
N ALA A 57 5.86 -0.15 16.09
CA ALA A 57 6.15 0.40 17.42
C ALA A 57 6.02 1.93 17.46
N GLU A 58 6.56 2.62 16.47
CA GLU A 58 6.52 4.09 16.35
C GLU A 58 5.07 4.60 16.34
N TYR A 59 4.19 3.95 15.58
CA TYR A 59 2.80 4.35 15.46
C TYR A 59 1.85 3.61 16.41
N SER A 60 2.37 2.88 17.41
CA SER A 60 1.56 2.16 18.41
C SER A 60 0.51 1.23 17.78
N LEU A 61 0.93 0.42 16.82
CA LEU A 61 0.10 -0.51 16.07
C LEU A 61 0.39 -1.97 16.47
N PRO A 62 -0.63 -2.86 16.42
CA PRO A 62 -0.37 -4.30 16.37
C PRO A 62 0.44 -4.62 15.12
N ILE A 63 1.55 -5.35 15.30
CA ILE A 63 2.46 -5.65 14.20
C ILE A 63 1.78 -6.47 13.10
N GLU A 64 0.85 -7.35 13.45
CA GLU A 64 0.10 -8.17 12.51
C GLU A 64 -0.83 -7.34 11.63
N LEU A 65 -1.35 -6.21 12.13
CA LEU A 65 -2.17 -5.32 11.33
C LEU A 65 -1.34 -4.69 10.21
N LEU A 66 -0.19 -4.09 10.56
CA LEU A 66 0.72 -3.51 9.58
C LEU A 66 1.27 -4.57 8.61
N ALA A 67 1.72 -5.71 9.14
CA ALA A 67 2.20 -6.83 8.32
C ALA A 67 1.12 -7.35 7.37
N GLY A 68 -0.14 -7.42 7.82
CA GLY A 68 -1.26 -7.83 6.99
C GLY A 68 -1.55 -6.88 5.83
N VAL A 69 -1.52 -5.57 6.09
CA VAL A 69 -1.62 -4.55 5.04
C VAL A 69 -0.46 -4.72 4.05
N CYS A 70 0.80 -4.75 4.52
CA CYS A 70 1.94 -4.97 3.63
C CYS A 70 1.82 -6.25 2.80
N TRP A 71 1.39 -7.35 3.42
CA TRP A 71 1.23 -8.64 2.75
C TRP A 71 0.17 -8.62 1.65
N ILE A 72 -0.96 -7.95 1.87
CA ILE A 72 -2.04 -7.86 0.88
C ILE A 72 -1.55 -7.08 -0.34
N GLU A 73 -0.85 -5.98 -0.11
CA GLU A 73 -0.48 -5.08 -1.20
C GLU A 73 0.75 -5.55 -1.98
N VAL A 74 1.76 -6.12 -1.31
CA VAL A 74 2.99 -6.59 -1.97
C VAL A 74 2.67 -7.67 -3.01
N GLY A 75 3.20 -7.53 -4.23
CA GLY A 75 2.95 -8.47 -5.32
C GLY A 75 1.49 -8.51 -5.83
N GLY A 76 0.62 -7.60 -5.39
CA GLY A 76 -0.77 -7.46 -5.82
C GLY A 76 -0.95 -6.38 -6.89
N ASP A 77 -1.58 -6.78 -8.01
CA ASP A 77 -1.88 -6.04 -9.25
C ASP A 77 -0.68 -5.44 -10.02
N PRO A 78 -0.40 -5.87 -11.27
CA PRO A 78 0.50 -5.17 -12.21
C PRO A 78 -0.02 -3.79 -12.65
N ASN A 79 -0.72 -3.03 -11.80
CA ASN A 79 -1.00 -1.61 -12.00
C ASN A 79 0.22 -0.71 -11.69
N ILE A 80 1.43 -1.28 -11.82
CA ILE A 80 2.58 -0.59 -12.42
C ILE A 80 2.24 -0.01 -13.82
N VAL A 81 1.14 -0.44 -14.45
CA VAL A 81 0.51 0.25 -15.61
C VAL A 81 0.23 1.73 -15.35
N ASP A 82 0.11 2.18 -14.09
CA ASP A 82 -0.04 3.62 -13.78
C ASP A 82 1.26 4.43 -13.95
N ARG A 83 2.44 3.82 -14.15
CA ARG A 83 3.64 4.58 -14.58
C ARG A 83 3.51 5.08 -16.03
N ILE A 84 2.93 4.26 -16.91
CA ILE A 84 2.57 4.66 -18.28
C ILE A 84 1.35 5.57 -18.23
N GLY A 85 0.36 5.27 -17.38
CA GLY A 85 -0.79 6.14 -17.15
C GLY A 85 -0.38 7.54 -16.73
N PHE A 86 0.55 7.69 -15.78
CA PHE A 86 1.02 8.99 -15.31
C PHE A 86 1.79 9.77 -16.40
N GLU A 87 2.76 9.15 -17.08
CA GLU A 87 3.53 9.79 -18.16
C GLU A 87 2.61 10.17 -19.35
N VAL A 88 1.73 9.27 -19.80
CA VAL A 88 0.77 9.53 -20.88
C VAL A 88 -0.27 10.59 -20.47
N ARG A 89 -0.81 10.55 -19.25
CA ARG A 89 -1.79 11.54 -18.75
C ARG A 89 -1.17 12.92 -18.46
N THR A 90 0.14 13.00 -18.22
CA THR A 90 0.86 14.27 -18.10
C THR A 90 1.16 14.84 -19.49
N PHE A 91 1.51 14.00 -20.47
CA PHE A 91 1.68 14.39 -21.87
C PHE A 91 0.38 14.80 -22.56
N ASP A 92 -0.75 14.13 -22.29
CA ASP A 92 -2.09 14.51 -22.78
C ASP A 92 -2.52 15.90 -22.30
N ARG A 93 -1.90 16.43 -21.25
CA ARG A 93 -2.17 17.80 -20.76
C ARG A 93 -1.26 18.85 -21.40
N LEU A 94 -0.14 18.45 -22.00
CA LEU A 94 0.77 19.30 -22.77
C LEU A 94 0.39 19.33 -24.26
N GLY A 95 -0.21 18.25 -24.78
CA GLY A 95 -0.78 18.17 -26.13
C GLY A 95 -2.26 18.49 -26.12
N ASN A 96 -2.66 19.56 -26.80
CA ASN A 96 -4.03 20.07 -26.86
C ASN A 96 -4.99 19.14 -27.63
N VAL A 97 -5.31 17.96 -27.09
CA VAL A 97 -6.24 16.99 -27.70
C VAL A 97 -7.42 16.75 -26.75
N SER A 98 -8.57 17.31 -27.09
CA SER A 98 -9.80 17.12 -26.33
C SER A 98 -10.39 15.74 -26.59
N SER A 99 -10.38 14.85 -25.59
CA SER A 99 -11.48 13.89 -25.40
C SER A 99 -11.50 13.27 -24.00
N VAL A 100 -12.54 13.64 -23.25
CA VAL A 100 -13.33 12.80 -22.34
C VAL A 100 -12.61 12.13 -21.14
N LEU A 101 -12.82 12.74 -19.96
CA LEU A 101 -12.96 12.11 -18.64
C LEU A 101 -11.70 11.48 -18.01
N THR A 102 -10.63 12.26 -17.83
CA THR A 102 -9.48 11.84 -17.01
C THR A 102 -9.59 12.39 -15.58
N ASN A 103 -9.66 11.49 -14.60
CA ASN A 103 -9.62 11.82 -13.17
C ASN A 103 -8.30 12.55 -12.80
N PRO A 104 -8.27 13.40 -11.75
CA PRO A 104 -7.06 14.09 -11.33
C PRO A 104 -5.90 13.12 -11.04
N PRO A 105 -4.62 13.47 -11.32
CA PRO A 105 -3.44 12.64 -11.03
C PRO A 105 -3.36 12.20 -9.56
N ALA A 106 -3.96 13.00 -8.68
CA ALA A 106 -4.14 12.73 -7.27
C ALA A 106 -4.91 11.42 -6.97
N LYS A 107 -5.66 10.85 -7.92
CA LYS A 107 -6.43 9.61 -7.73
C LYS A 107 -5.67 8.32 -8.07
N THR A 108 -4.40 8.41 -8.43
CA THR A 108 -3.59 7.24 -8.83
C THR A 108 -2.81 6.66 -7.64
N SER A 109 -2.83 5.34 -7.48
CA SER A 109 -2.14 4.55 -6.43
C SER A 109 -0.69 4.28 -6.80
N PHE A 110 0.25 4.44 -5.85
CA PHE A 110 1.67 4.25 -6.11
C PHE A 110 2.34 3.41 -5.01
N GLY A 111 3.34 2.63 -5.42
CA GLY A 111 4.17 1.76 -4.58
C GLY A 111 3.60 0.38 -4.29
N TRP A 112 4.47 -0.47 -3.72
CA TRP A 112 4.19 -1.87 -3.37
C TRP A 112 3.10 -2.03 -2.31
N VAL A 113 2.85 -0.97 -1.53
CA VAL A 113 1.65 -0.81 -0.73
C VAL A 113 0.80 0.25 -1.38
N SER A 114 -0.34 -0.15 -1.96
CA SER A 114 -1.27 0.61 -2.83
C SER A 114 -1.91 1.85 -2.19
N ILE A 115 -1.10 2.74 -1.62
CA ILE A 115 -1.55 4.01 -1.08
C ILE A 115 -1.70 4.97 -2.27
N GLN A 116 -2.91 5.52 -2.45
CA GLN A 116 -3.16 6.60 -3.41
C GLN A 116 -2.21 7.78 -3.13
N LEU A 117 -1.59 8.39 -4.15
CA LEU A 117 -0.66 9.51 -3.91
C LEU A 117 -1.30 10.64 -3.12
N ARG A 118 -2.59 10.90 -3.35
CA ARG A 118 -3.35 11.84 -2.53
C ARG A 118 -3.44 11.41 -1.08
N THR A 119 -3.70 10.13 -0.82
CA THR A 119 -3.71 9.58 0.54
C THR A 119 -2.33 9.66 1.18
N ALA A 120 -1.26 9.35 0.44
CA ALA A 120 0.12 9.48 0.92
C ALA A 120 0.46 10.95 1.21
N ALA A 121 0.13 11.87 0.31
CA ALA A 121 0.30 13.31 0.50
C ALA A 121 -0.42 13.80 1.77
N ILE A 122 -1.71 13.46 1.93
CA ILE A 122 -2.49 13.79 3.13
C ILE A 122 -1.84 13.17 4.38
N THR A 123 -1.38 11.93 4.29
CA THR A 123 -0.72 11.21 5.40
C THR A 123 0.59 11.90 5.81
N LEU A 124 1.28 12.51 4.86
CA LEU A 124 2.49 13.29 5.09
C LEU A 124 2.20 14.75 5.49
N GLY A 125 0.92 15.15 5.63
CA GLY A 125 0.52 16.50 6.01
C GLY A 125 0.57 17.52 4.86
N MET A 126 0.67 17.04 3.61
CA MET A 126 0.67 17.90 2.43
C MET A 126 -0.75 18.19 1.94
N ASN A 127 -0.93 19.29 1.22
CA ASN A 127 -2.18 19.60 0.52
C ASN A 127 -2.12 19.09 -0.94
N PRO A 128 -2.77 17.96 -1.28
CA PRO A 128 -2.71 17.38 -2.62
C PRO A 128 -3.33 18.27 -3.71
N ASP A 129 -4.17 19.25 -3.36
CA ASP A 129 -4.77 20.18 -4.32
C ASP A 129 -3.83 21.34 -4.71
N GLU A 130 -2.75 21.52 -3.94
CA GLU A 130 -1.70 22.52 -4.19
C GLU A 130 -0.43 21.89 -4.77
N MET A 131 -0.35 20.56 -4.85
CA MET A 131 0.81 19.84 -5.36
C MET A 131 0.85 19.82 -6.89
N ASP A 132 2.03 20.10 -7.45
CA ASP A 132 2.27 19.97 -8.88
C ASP A 132 2.69 18.55 -9.31
N SER A 133 2.79 18.33 -10.63
CA SER A 133 3.13 17.02 -11.18
C SER A 133 4.56 16.56 -10.85
N SER A 134 5.49 17.47 -10.59
CA SER A 134 6.86 17.12 -10.20
C SER A 134 6.95 16.67 -8.74
N GLN A 135 6.17 17.29 -7.86
CA GLN A 135 6.03 16.89 -6.46
C GLN A 135 5.35 15.52 -6.35
N PHE A 136 4.30 15.27 -7.16
CA PHE A 136 3.69 13.94 -7.23
C PHE A 136 4.64 12.87 -7.77
N ARG A 137 5.47 13.16 -8.78
CA ARG A 137 6.53 12.23 -9.24
C ARG A 137 7.55 11.94 -8.15
N SER A 138 7.99 12.96 -7.43
CA SER A 138 8.97 12.81 -6.36
C SER A 138 8.40 11.95 -5.24
N LEU A 139 7.15 12.21 -4.84
CA LEU A 139 6.44 11.38 -3.87
C LEU A 139 6.27 9.93 -4.34
N ALA A 140 5.93 9.71 -5.62
CA ALA A 140 5.86 8.38 -6.20
C ALA A 140 7.20 7.62 -6.09
N ASN A 141 8.30 8.26 -6.48
CA ASN A 141 9.64 7.68 -6.36
C ASN A 141 9.99 7.32 -4.92
N CYS A 142 9.57 8.14 -3.95
CA CYS A 142 9.77 7.84 -2.54
C CYS A 142 8.96 6.62 -2.08
N ILE A 143 7.71 6.52 -2.50
CA ILE A 143 6.80 5.41 -2.10
C ILE A 143 7.17 4.09 -2.79
N GLU A 144 7.97 4.12 -3.86
CA GLU A 144 8.58 2.91 -4.43
C GLU A 144 9.67 2.30 -3.52
N ILE A 145 10.23 3.07 -2.57
CA ILE A 145 11.20 2.58 -1.61
C ILE A 145 10.45 1.89 -0.47
N ASP A 146 10.66 0.57 -0.34
CA ASP A 146 9.93 -0.27 0.60
C ASP A 146 9.93 0.24 2.05
N VAL A 147 11.07 0.72 2.54
CA VAL A 147 11.18 1.25 3.91
C VAL A 147 10.26 2.45 4.12
N TYR A 148 10.27 3.39 3.17
CA TYR A 148 9.43 4.58 3.22
C TYR A 148 7.95 4.22 3.05
N ASN A 149 7.67 3.24 2.20
CA ASN A 149 6.34 2.73 1.97
C ASN A 149 5.72 2.07 3.22
N ILE A 150 6.50 1.26 3.96
CA ILE A 150 6.10 0.65 5.24
C ILE A 150 5.76 1.73 6.27
N ASP A 151 6.61 2.76 6.38
CA ASP A 151 6.39 3.87 7.32
C ASP A 151 5.10 4.63 7.01
N ILE A 152 4.87 5.00 5.75
CA ILE A 152 3.63 5.69 5.34
C ILE A 152 2.41 4.81 5.60
N ALA A 153 2.48 3.51 5.31
CA ALA A 153 1.39 2.59 5.59
C ALA A 153 1.06 2.56 7.08
N ALA A 154 2.07 2.47 7.94
CA ALA A 154 1.89 2.51 9.40
C ALA A 154 1.26 3.83 9.85
N LYS A 155 1.80 4.96 9.39
CA LYS A 155 1.24 6.29 9.68
C LYS A 155 -0.22 6.41 9.24
N HIS A 156 -0.55 5.91 8.05
CA HIS A 156 -1.91 5.93 7.54
C HIS A 156 -2.86 5.09 8.39
N ILE A 157 -2.47 3.87 8.76
CA ILE A 157 -3.24 3.00 9.66
C ILE A 157 -3.54 3.71 10.99
N ARG A 158 -2.54 4.42 11.55
CA ARG A 158 -2.72 5.18 12.79
C ARG A 158 -3.73 6.32 12.62
N MET A 159 -3.64 7.08 11.53
CA MET A 159 -4.61 8.14 11.23
C MET A 159 -6.04 7.60 11.09
N LEU A 160 -6.22 6.42 10.47
CA LEU A 160 -7.53 5.77 10.36
C LEU A 160 -8.08 5.35 11.72
N ALA A 161 -7.22 4.83 12.59
CA ALA A 161 -7.61 4.47 13.94
C ALA A 161 -7.95 5.71 14.78
N ASP A 162 -7.26 6.83 14.60
CA ASP A 162 -7.58 8.11 15.26
C ASP A 162 -8.89 8.73 14.75
N TYR A 163 -9.15 8.58 13.45
CA TYR A 163 -10.41 9.00 12.81
C TYR A 163 -11.64 8.31 13.42
N ASP A 164 -11.50 7.03 13.80
CA ASP A 164 -12.55 6.28 14.52
C ASP A 164 -12.45 6.40 16.05
N HIS A 165 -11.52 7.21 16.56
CA HIS A 165 -11.27 7.41 17.99
C HIS A 165 -10.85 6.14 18.75
N PHE A 166 -10.11 5.24 18.11
CA PHE A 166 -9.55 4.04 18.74
C PHE A 166 -8.25 4.35 19.49
N SER A 167 -8.33 4.44 20.82
CA SER A 167 -7.17 4.61 21.71
C SER A 167 -6.31 3.35 21.85
N THR A 168 -6.91 2.17 21.68
CA THR A 168 -6.23 0.88 21.64
C THR A 168 -6.76 0.07 20.46
N ILE A 169 -5.89 -0.68 19.78
CA ILE A 169 -6.26 -1.48 18.61
C ILE A 169 -6.31 -2.95 19.02
N GLY A 170 -7.51 -3.45 19.30
CA GLY A 170 -7.79 -4.88 19.44
C GLY A 170 -8.12 -5.53 18.10
N ILE A 171 -8.62 -6.76 18.16
CA ILE A 171 -8.97 -7.54 16.97
C ILE A 171 -10.11 -6.90 16.16
N GLU A 172 -11.15 -6.40 16.83
CA GLU A 172 -12.29 -5.79 16.13
C GLU A 172 -11.92 -4.42 15.53
N GLU A 173 -11.15 -3.62 16.26
CA GLU A 173 -10.60 -2.37 15.72
C GLU A 173 -9.72 -2.65 14.51
N ALA A 174 -8.87 -3.69 14.55
CA ALA A 174 -8.05 -4.09 13.41
C ALA A 174 -8.88 -4.49 12.17
N ARG A 175 -10.04 -5.14 12.34
CA ARG A 175 -10.97 -5.43 11.21
C ARG A 175 -11.49 -4.14 10.60
N ILE A 176 -11.93 -3.20 11.43
CA ILE A 176 -12.49 -1.92 10.99
C ILE A 176 -11.42 -1.09 10.28
N ILE A 177 -10.24 -0.96 10.88
CA ILE A 177 -9.13 -0.19 10.32
C ILE A 177 -8.69 -0.81 8.99
N GLY A 178 -8.55 -2.13 8.89
CA GLY A 178 -8.25 -2.79 7.62
C GLY A 178 -9.31 -2.53 6.54
N ALA A 179 -10.60 -2.55 6.92
CA ALA A 179 -11.68 -2.20 6.00
C ALA A 179 -11.62 -0.73 5.54
N ARG A 180 -11.29 0.20 6.44
CA ARG A 180 -11.06 1.62 6.10
C ARG A 180 -9.84 1.83 5.24
N TYR A 181 -8.78 1.04 5.44
CA TYR A 181 -7.57 1.13 4.62
C TYR A 181 -7.89 0.90 3.14
N ASN A 182 -8.73 -0.09 2.85
CA ASN A 182 -9.19 -0.38 1.50
C ASN A 182 -10.21 0.64 0.98
N ARG A 183 -11.19 1.03 1.81
CA ARG A 183 -12.38 1.77 1.36
C ARG A 183 -12.30 3.29 1.56
N GLY A 184 -11.35 3.78 2.33
CA GLY A 184 -11.18 5.18 2.72
C GLY A 184 -12.12 5.66 3.85
N THR A 185 -12.02 6.95 4.18
CA THR A 185 -12.76 7.61 5.28
C THR A 185 -14.09 8.23 4.85
N SER A 186 -14.41 8.22 3.55
CA SER A 186 -15.66 8.78 2.99
C SER A 186 -16.92 8.04 3.45
N TRP A 187 -16.77 6.80 3.93
CA TRP A 187 -17.86 5.99 4.46
C TRP A 187 -17.99 6.14 5.97
N SER A 188 -19.24 6.19 6.46
CA SER A 188 -19.52 6.12 7.89
C SER A 188 -19.07 4.78 8.47
N LEU A 189 -18.89 4.72 9.80
CA LEU A 189 -18.49 3.49 10.46
C LEU A 189 -19.48 2.34 10.22
N ASP A 190 -20.79 2.64 10.20
CA ASP A 190 -21.81 1.63 9.92
C ASP A 190 -21.72 1.09 8.48
N GLU A 191 -21.40 1.94 7.49
CA GLU A 191 -21.17 1.50 6.12
C GLU A 191 -19.88 0.69 5.97
N ILE A 192 -18.83 1.01 6.74
CA ILE A 192 -17.61 0.20 6.80
C ILE A 192 -17.93 -1.19 7.35
N LYS A 193 -18.69 -1.29 8.43
CA LYS A 193 -19.05 -2.56 9.07
C LYS A 193 -19.85 -3.52 8.18
N LYS A 194 -20.53 -3.02 7.14
CA LYS A 194 -21.24 -3.87 6.16
C LYS A 194 -20.30 -4.71 5.29
N ASP A 195 -19.07 -4.26 5.06
CA ASP A 195 -18.05 -5.03 4.34
C ASP A 195 -16.69 -4.80 4.98
N MET A 196 -16.31 -5.78 5.81
CA MET A 196 -15.01 -5.86 6.47
C MET A 196 -14.12 -6.95 5.86
N SER A 197 -14.37 -7.39 4.62
CA SER A 197 -13.64 -8.49 3.98
C SER A 197 -12.11 -8.33 4.03
N TYR A 198 -11.61 -7.12 3.77
CA TYR A 198 -10.17 -6.81 3.83
C TYR A 198 -9.61 -6.96 5.25
N GLY A 199 -10.22 -6.31 6.25
CA GLY A 199 -9.79 -6.45 7.65
C GLY A 199 -9.98 -7.87 8.20
N ASN A 200 -11.03 -8.56 7.75
CA ASN A 200 -11.27 -9.96 8.06
C ASN A 200 -10.17 -10.85 7.53
N PHE A 201 -9.66 -10.60 6.32
CA PHE A 201 -8.52 -11.34 5.78
C PHE A 201 -7.29 -11.21 6.68
N ILE A 202 -6.98 -9.99 7.13
CA ILE A 202 -5.84 -9.72 8.04
C ILE A 202 -6.00 -10.50 9.33
N VAL A 203 -7.16 -10.34 9.99
CA VAL A 203 -7.42 -11.00 11.28
C VAL A 203 -7.49 -12.53 11.15
N ASN A 204 -8.03 -13.05 10.06
CA ASN A 204 -8.03 -14.50 9.82
C ASN A 204 -6.61 -15.03 9.56
N SER A 205 -5.69 -14.17 9.11
CA SER A 205 -4.28 -14.47 8.88
C SER A 205 -3.38 -14.13 10.08
N TRP A 206 -3.94 -13.63 11.19
CA TRP A 206 -3.19 -13.04 12.32
C TRP A 206 -2.10 -13.97 12.84
N ARG A 207 -2.39 -15.26 13.03
CA ARG A 207 -1.43 -16.26 13.50
C ARG A 207 -0.27 -16.45 12.51
N HIS A 208 -0.55 -16.50 11.21
CA HIS A 208 0.48 -16.64 10.17
C HIS A 208 1.37 -15.40 10.13
N LEU A 209 0.77 -14.21 10.17
CA LEU A 209 1.48 -12.93 10.19
C LEU A 209 2.37 -12.81 11.43
N ASN A 210 1.85 -13.16 12.61
CA ASN A 210 2.62 -13.19 13.85
C ASN A 210 3.84 -14.13 13.74
N GLN A 211 3.67 -15.31 13.13
CA GLN A 211 4.77 -16.26 12.91
C GLN A 211 5.87 -15.71 12.00
N LEU A 212 5.50 -15.00 10.92
CA LEU A 212 6.48 -14.36 10.03
C LEU A 212 7.20 -13.20 10.71
N MET A 213 6.53 -12.55 11.67
CA MET A 213 7.03 -11.38 12.38
C MET A 213 7.81 -11.70 13.66
N MET A 214 7.86 -12.95 14.13
CA MET A 214 8.75 -13.32 15.25
C MET A 214 10.22 -13.28 14.80
#